data_AF-A0A2E9C6W4-F1
#
_entry.id   AF-A0A2E9C6W4-F1
#
_cell.length_a   1.000
_cell.length_b   1.000
_cell.length_c   1.000
_cell.angle_alpha   90.00
_cell.angle_beta   90.00
_cell.angle_gamma   90.00
#
_symmetry.space_group_name_H-M   'P 1'
#
loop_
_entity.id
_entity.type
_entity.pdbx_description
1 polymer ?
#
loop_
_entity_poly.entity_id
_entity_poly.type
_entity_poly.pdbx_seq_one_letter_code
_entity_poly.pdbx_strand_id
1 'polypeptide(L)'
;MPENNSITDIRYKLLMRMIGELELTRDLVSEDNPYQLSSSEVDEFKAYRKAWVDVAHGDISGIHIDYNSEMLLRPPAGTNWPAYPTGWYVMTRSVGDLPPILVHEDRFDTYDSSIPEKDTDAPNPG
;
A
#
# COMPACT_ATOMS: atom_id res chain seq x y z
N MET A 1 -19.79 21.75 -19.42
CA MET A 1 -18.82 20.68 -19.08
C MET A 1 -19.62 19.54 -18.45
N PRO A 2 -19.25 18.26 -18.58
CA PRO A 2 -19.99 17.23 -17.88
C PRO A 2 -19.72 17.40 -16.38
N GLU A 3 -20.72 17.93 -15.67
CA GLU A 3 -20.75 18.01 -14.21
C GLU A 3 -20.92 16.58 -13.68
N ASN A 4 -20.04 16.15 -12.76
CA ASN A 4 -19.85 14.78 -12.26
C ASN A 4 -19.11 13.80 -13.19
N ASN A 5 -17.79 13.96 -13.27
CA ASN A 5 -16.89 12.88 -13.65
C ASN A 5 -16.13 12.37 -12.41
N SER A 6 -16.25 11.07 -12.13
CA SER A 6 -15.55 10.38 -11.04
C SER A 6 -14.02 10.54 -11.10
N ILE A 7 -13.49 10.77 -12.29
CA ILE A 7 -12.05 11.00 -12.53
C ILE A 7 -11.57 12.35 -11.99
N THR A 8 -12.47 13.34 -11.82
CA THR A 8 -12.10 14.70 -11.37
C THR A 8 -12.65 15.04 -9.98
N ASP A 9 -13.35 14.13 -9.33
CA ASP A 9 -13.89 14.32 -7.99
C ASP A 9 -12.90 13.82 -6.93
N ILE A 10 -12.38 14.76 -6.12
CA ILE A 10 -11.43 14.48 -5.04
C ILE A 10 -12.05 13.58 -3.98
N ARG A 11 -13.29 13.84 -3.57
CA ARG A 11 -13.96 13.06 -2.53
C ARG A 11 -14.18 11.63 -2.99
N TYR A 12 -14.64 11.45 -4.23
CA TYR A 12 -14.81 10.13 -4.81
C TYR A 12 -13.48 9.35 -4.81
N LYS A 13 -12.38 9.96 -5.27
CA LYS A 13 -11.05 9.34 -5.27
C LYS A 13 -10.57 8.98 -3.86
N LEU A 14 -10.80 9.85 -2.87
CA LEU A 14 -10.43 9.57 -1.48
C LEU A 14 -11.23 8.40 -0.90
N LEU A 15 -12.53 8.32 -1.18
CA LEU A 15 -13.36 7.20 -0.74
C LEU A 15 -12.91 5.88 -1.38
N MET A 16 -12.60 5.89 -2.68
CA MET A 16 -12.05 4.71 -3.36
C MET A 16 -10.71 4.30 -2.77
N ARG A 17 -9.83 5.26 -2.45
CA ARG A 17 -8.55 4.97 -1.80
C ARG A 17 -8.77 4.37 -0.41
N MET A 18 -9.61 4.97 0.42
CA MET A 18 -9.94 4.46 1.75
C MET A 18 -10.48 3.02 1.69
N ILE A 19 -11.42 2.72 0.79
CA ILE A 19 -11.96 1.37 0.62
C ILE A 19 -10.84 0.39 0.27
N GLY A 20 -9.98 0.74 -0.69
CA GLY A 20 -8.86 -0.12 -1.08
C GLY A 20 -7.90 -0.41 0.09
N GLU A 21 -7.60 0.57 0.94
CA GLU A 21 -6.75 0.38 2.12
C GLU A 21 -7.43 -0.50 3.18
N LEU A 22 -8.74 -0.36 3.38
CA LEU A 22 -9.51 -1.19 4.31
C LEU A 22 -9.59 -2.65 3.85
N GLU A 23 -9.68 -2.89 2.54
CA GLU A 23 -9.68 -4.22 1.93
C GLU A 23 -8.29 -4.85 2.00
N LEU A 24 -7.24 -4.12 1.60
CA LEU A 24 -5.86 -4.61 1.56
C LEU A 24 -5.34 -5.03 2.95
N THR A 25 -5.76 -4.32 4.01
CA THR A 25 -5.29 -4.56 5.38
C THR A 25 -6.25 -5.42 6.21
N ARG A 26 -7.36 -5.91 5.62
CA ARG A 26 -8.42 -6.61 6.36
C ARG A 26 -7.91 -7.79 7.18
N ASP A 27 -7.09 -8.63 6.56
CA ASP A 27 -6.63 -9.88 7.17
C ASP A 27 -5.53 -9.65 8.23
N LEU A 28 -4.93 -8.47 8.26
CA LEU A 28 -3.90 -8.09 9.27
C LEU A 28 -4.52 -7.68 10.61
N VAL A 29 -5.82 -7.46 10.64
CA VAL A 29 -6.58 -7.00 11.80
C VAL A 29 -7.80 -7.89 12.08
N SER A 30 -7.87 -9.05 11.43
CA SER A 30 -8.93 -10.01 11.66
C SER A 30 -8.76 -10.69 13.02
N GLU A 31 -9.87 -11.11 13.64
CA GLU A 31 -9.87 -11.69 14.98
C GLU A 31 -9.09 -13.02 15.06
N ASP A 32 -9.06 -13.78 13.98
CA ASP A 32 -8.30 -15.02 13.85
C ASP A 32 -6.81 -14.81 13.60
N ASN A 33 -6.37 -13.58 13.31
CA ASN A 33 -4.98 -13.16 13.12
C ASN A 33 -4.14 -14.19 12.32
N PRO A 34 -4.47 -14.43 11.04
CA PRO A 34 -3.83 -15.46 10.23
C PRO A 34 -2.32 -15.22 10.02
N TYR A 35 -1.87 -13.98 10.19
CA TYR A 35 -0.47 -13.57 10.10
C TYR A 35 0.29 -13.65 11.43
N GLN A 36 -0.40 -14.00 12.53
CA GLN A 36 0.17 -14.10 13.87
C GLN A 36 0.89 -12.82 14.33
N LEU A 37 0.38 -11.66 13.91
CA LEU A 37 0.94 -10.36 14.28
C LEU A 37 0.83 -10.12 15.79
N SER A 38 1.76 -9.35 16.33
CA SER A 38 1.66 -8.88 17.72
C SER A 38 0.46 -7.95 17.90
N SER A 39 -0.02 -7.81 19.14
CA SER A 39 -1.11 -6.88 19.44
C SER A 39 -0.75 -5.43 19.08
N SER A 40 0.52 -5.05 19.24
CA SER A 40 1.02 -3.73 18.86
C SER A 40 0.92 -3.48 17.36
N GLU A 41 1.33 -4.44 16.52
CA GLU A 41 1.25 -4.31 15.06
C GLU A 41 -0.21 -4.24 14.59
N VAL A 42 -1.09 -5.07 15.18
CA VAL A 42 -2.52 -5.01 14.90
C VAL A 42 -3.09 -3.62 15.23
N ASP A 43 -2.68 -3.02 16.35
CA ASP A 43 -3.14 -1.68 16.73
C ASP A 43 -2.57 -0.58 15.84
N GLU A 44 -1.33 -0.71 15.35
CA GLU A 44 -0.77 0.18 14.31
C GLU A 44 -1.59 0.13 13.02
N PHE A 45 -2.00 -1.07 12.56
CA PHE A 45 -2.88 -1.19 11.40
C PHE A 45 -4.28 -0.62 11.64
N LYS A 46 -4.85 -0.79 12.84
CA LYS A 46 -6.12 -0.13 13.18
C LYS A 46 -5.99 1.40 13.14
N ALA A 47 -4.89 1.95 13.64
CA ALA A 47 -4.61 3.39 13.59
C ALA A 47 -4.45 3.87 12.14
N TYR A 48 -3.72 3.13 11.30
CA TYR A 48 -3.57 3.38 9.87
C TYR A 48 -4.93 3.43 9.15
N ARG A 49 -5.77 2.40 9.35
CA ARG A 49 -7.11 2.31 8.76
C ARG A 49 -7.98 3.48 9.20
N LYS A 50 -7.94 3.83 10.50
CA LYS A 50 -8.66 4.99 11.02
C LYS A 50 -8.18 6.30 10.38
N ALA A 51 -6.87 6.49 10.22
CA ALA A 51 -6.32 7.70 9.59
C ALA A 51 -6.85 7.88 8.15
N TRP A 52 -6.97 6.81 7.37
CA TRP A 52 -7.56 6.88 6.03
C TRP A 52 -9.06 7.20 6.04
N VAL A 53 -9.82 6.65 6.99
CA VAL A 53 -11.23 7.02 7.18
C VAL A 53 -11.35 8.50 7.54
N ASP A 54 -10.52 8.99 8.46
CA ASP A 54 -10.52 10.40 8.87
C ASP A 54 -10.16 11.33 7.71
N VAL A 55 -9.19 10.96 6.85
CA VAL A 55 -8.85 11.70 5.62
C VAL A 55 -10.03 11.70 4.64
N ALA A 56 -10.63 10.53 4.37
CA ALA A 56 -11.67 10.41 3.36
C ALA A 56 -12.99 11.08 3.74
N HIS A 57 -13.27 11.21 5.04
CA HIS A 57 -14.45 11.90 5.57
C HIS A 57 -14.16 13.34 6.04
N GLY A 58 -12.89 13.73 6.14
CA GLY A 58 -12.44 15.02 6.66
C GLY A 58 -12.50 16.18 5.67
N ASP A 59 -11.86 17.30 6.05
CA ASP A 59 -11.69 18.47 5.19
C ASP A 59 -10.76 18.13 4.02
N ILE A 60 -11.16 18.58 2.83
CA ILE A 60 -10.41 18.36 1.57
C ILE A 60 -9.67 19.61 1.11
N SER A 61 -9.73 20.70 1.88
CA SER A 61 -9.01 21.93 1.59
C SER A 61 -7.51 21.67 1.43
N GLY A 62 -6.93 22.11 0.32
CA GLY A 62 -5.51 21.91 0.00
C GLY A 62 -5.18 20.57 -0.67
N ILE A 63 -6.10 19.61 -0.70
CA ILE A 63 -5.96 18.41 -1.54
C ILE A 63 -6.21 18.80 -2.99
N HIS A 64 -5.37 18.33 -3.90
CA HIS A 64 -5.51 18.61 -5.32
C HIS A 64 -5.20 17.38 -6.16
N ILE A 65 -5.75 17.35 -7.38
CA ILE A 65 -5.42 16.33 -8.37
C ILE A 65 -4.20 16.81 -9.15
N ASP A 66 -3.16 15.98 -9.19
CA ASP A 66 -2.04 16.18 -10.09
C ASP A 66 -2.40 15.64 -11.48
N TYR A 67 -2.78 16.55 -12.37
CA TYR A 67 -3.16 16.22 -13.75
C TYR A 67 -1.99 15.75 -14.62
N ASN A 68 -0.74 15.90 -14.18
CA ASN A 68 0.44 15.44 -14.90
C ASN A 68 0.88 14.04 -14.45
N SER A 69 0.50 13.63 -13.23
CA SER A 69 0.91 12.35 -12.63
C SER A 69 -0.30 11.43 -12.51
N GLU A 70 -0.77 10.88 -13.63
CA GLU A 70 -1.87 9.90 -13.70
C GLU A 70 -3.16 10.32 -12.96
N MET A 71 -3.38 11.63 -12.76
CA MET A 71 -4.50 12.17 -12.00
C MET A 71 -4.54 11.67 -10.53
N LEU A 72 -3.37 11.49 -9.94
CA LEU A 72 -3.21 11.12 -8.53
C LEU A 72 -3.59 12.28 -7.61
N LEU A 73 -4.05 11.93 -6.39
CA LEU A 73 -4.28 12.91 -5.34
C LEU A 73 -2.96 13.29 -4.68
N ARG A 74 -2.74 14.59 -4.53
CA ARG A 74 -1.67 15.13 -3.70
C ARG A 74 -2.23 15.67 -2.39
N PRO A 75 -1.57 15.38 -1.24
CA PRO A 75 -2.01 15.87 0.05
C PRO A 75 -1.76 17.38 0.13
N PRO A 76 -2.30 18.07 1.16
CA PRO A 76 -1.96 19.47 1.44
C PRO A 76 -0.44 19.68 1.50
N ALA A 77 0.01 20.87 1.10
CA ALA A 77 1.44 21.17 1.07
C ALA A 77 2.09 20.97 2.45
N GLY A 78 3.18 20.21 2.49
CA GLY A 78 3.90 19.89 3.74
C GLY A 78 3.29 18.75 4.56
N THR A 79 2.27 18.07 4.07
CA THR A 79 1.72 16.87 4.70
C THR A 79 1.96 15.63 3.83
N ASN A 80 1.85 14.46 4.46
CA ASN A 80 1.96 13.18 3.80
C ASN A 80 0.65 12.41 3.95
N TRP A 81 0.38 11.52 3.00
CA TRP A 81 -0.67 10.52 3.19
C TRP A 81 -0.34 9.61 4.39
N PRO A 82 -1.35 9.00 5.03
CA PRO A 82 -1.09 7.95 6.00
C PRO A 82 -0.15 6.90 5.40
N ALA A 83 0.94 6.62 6.12
CA ALA A 83 1.93 5.62 5.72
C ALA A 83 1.61 4.28 6.38
N TYR A 84 1.97 3.18 5.72
CA TYR A 84 1.88 1.86 6.34
C TYR A 84 2.73 1.79 7.62
N PRO A 85 2.38 0.88 8.55
CA PRO A 85 3.24 0.54 9.69
C PRO A 85 4.68 0.21 9.25
N THR A 86 5.63 0.42 10.17
CA THR A 86 7.06 0.26 9.84
C THR A 86 7.34 -1.15 9.34
N GLY A 87 8.15 -1.26 8.28
CA GLY A 87 8.50 -2.55 7.68
C GLY A 87 7.46 -3.12 6.71
N TRP A 88 6.28 -2.49 6.57
CA TRP A 88 5.24 -2.96 5.65
C TRP A 88 5.23 -2.16 4.34
N TYR A 89 5.14 -2.89 3.23
CA TYR A 89 5.19 -2.31 1.89
C TYR A 89 4.18 -2.98 0.97
N VAL A 90 3.69 -2.20 0.00
CA VAL A 90 2.88 -2.70 -1.10
C VAL A 90 3.78 -2.89 -2.31
N MET A 91 3.78 -4.08 -2.89
CA MET A 91 4.58 -4.42 -4.06
C MET A 91 3.81 -5.29 -5.04
N THR A 92 4.24 -5.29 -6.30
CA THR A 92 3.77 -6.24 -7.32
C THR A 92 4.77 -7.39 -7.41
N ARG A 93 4.32 -8.64 -7.47
CA ARG A 93 5.22 -9.81 -7.59
C ARG A 93 6.06 -9.79 -8.87
N SER A 94 5.58 -9.10 -9.91
CA SER A 94 6.28 -8.83 -11.16
C SER A 94 5.74 -7.53 -11.76
N VAL A 95 6.50 -6.90 -12.66
CA VAL A 95 6.04 -5.70 -13.37
C VAL A 95 4.75 -6.03 -14.13
N GLY A 96 3.66 -5.34 -13.78
CA GLY A 96 2.34 -5.54 -14.37
C GLY A 96 1.49 -6.64 -13.73
N ASP A 97 1.97 -7.32 -12.68
CA ASP A 97 1.18 -8.31 -11.95
C ASP A 97 0.25 -7.62 -10.93
N LEU A 98 -1.03 -7.96 -11.00
CA LEU A 98 -2.09 -7.42 -10.14
C LEU A 98 -2.89 -8.59 -9.51
N PRO A 99 -3.40 -8.43 -8.26
CA PRO A 99 -3.28 -7.26 -7.41
C PRO A 99 -1.90 -7.15 -6.75
N PRO A 100 -1.49 -5.93 -6.34
CA PRO A 100 -0.32 -5.78 -5.49
C PRO A 100 -0.54 -6.50 -4.15
N ILE A 101 0.54 -6.99 -3.58
CA ILE A 101 0.57 -7.66 -2.28
C ILE A 101 1.11 -6.72 -1.21
N LEU A 102 0.52 -6.78 -0.03
CA LEU A 102 1.04 -6.14 1.18
C LEU A 102 1.92 -7.14 1.91
N VAL A 103 3.17 -6.77 2.18
CA VAL A 103 4.20 -7.68 2.67
C VAL A 103 5.15 -6.94 3.60
N HIS A 104 5.66 -7.66 4.59
CA HIS A 104 6.66 -7.16 5.52
C HIS A 104 8.09 -7.39 4.99
N GLU A 105 9.02 -6.48 5.27
CA GLU A 105 10.39 -6.50 4.74
C GLU A 105 11.21 -7.72 5.15
N ASP A 106 10.83 -8.40 6.24
CA ASP A 106 11.43 -9.68 6.63
C ASP A 106 11.22 -10.80 5.60
N ARG A 107 10.28 -10.63 4.67
CA ARG A 107 10.03 -11.55 3.55
C ARG A 107 10.85 -11.23 2.31
N PHE A 108 11.63 -10.15 2.32
CA PHE A 108 12.44 -9.80 1.17
C PHE A 108 13.72 -10.63 1.21
N ASP A 109 13.96 -11.39 0.15
CA ASP A 109 15.28 -11.96 -0.09
C ASP A 109 16.25 -10.80 -0.31
N THR A 110 17.03 -10.47 0.71
CA THR A 110 18.16 -9.58 0.54
C THR A 110 19.22 -10.33 -0.26
N TYR A 111 19.63 -9.76 -1.38
CA TYR A 111 20.84 -10.22 -2.06
C TYR A 111 22.02 -10.05 -1.10
N ASP A 112 22.48 -11.17 -0.53
CA ASP A 112 23.71 -11.21 0.25
C ASP A 112 24.88 -11.43 -0.71
N SER A 113 25.56 -10.33 -1.07
CA SER A 113 26.75 -10.35 -1.93
C SER A 113 27.93 -11.13 -1.33
N SER A 114 27.84 -11.55 -0.06
CA SER A 114 28.84 -12.41 0.59
C SER A 114 28.58 -13.91 0.40
N ILE A 115 27.39 -14.29 -0.07
CA ILE A 115 27.10 -15.67 -0.46
C ILE A 115 27.69 -15.89 -1.86
N PRO A 116 28.68 -16.78 -2.03
CA PRO A 116 29.23 -17.08 -3.34
C PRO A 116 28.10 -17.55 -4.27
N GLU A 117 28.05 -16.99 -5.47
CA GLU A 117 27.17 -17.48 -6.52
C GLU A 117 27.41 -18.98 -6.66
N LYS A 118 26.36 -19.79 -6.40
CA LYS A 118 26.51 -21.24 -6.45
C LYS A 118 26.65 -21.62 -7.91
N ASP A 119 27.90 -21.75 -8.33
CA ASP A 119 28.32 -22.20 -9.65
C ASP A 119 27.94 -23.69 -9.80
N THR A 120 26.64 -23.97 -9.95
CA THR A 120 26.11 -25.29 -10.28
C THR A 120 25.11 -25.19 -11.42
N ASP A 121 25.47 -24.45 -12.47
CA ASP A 121 25.13 -24.87 -13.83
C ASP A 121 26.19 -25.88 -14.28
N ALA A 122 26.11 -27.09 -13.70
CA ALA A 122 26.74 -28.23 -14.35
C ALA A 122 26.00 -28.45 -15.69
N PRO A 123 26.69 -28.46 -16.84
CA PRO A 123 26.04 -28.80 -18.10
C PRO A 123 25.52 -30.23 -17.98
N ASN A 124 24.21 -30.40 -18.17
CA ASN A 124 23.52 -31.67 -18.16
C ASN A 124 24.19 -32.63 -19.17
N PRO A 125 24.80 -33.76 -18.77
CA PRO A 125 25.25 -34.79 -19.70
C PRO A 125 24.21 -35.91 -19.70
N GLY A 126 23.35 -35.94 -20.74
CA GLY A 126 22.38 -37.01 -20.94
C GLY A 126 21.33 -36.66 -21.98
#